data_AF-A0A1Q7WB32-F1
#
_entry.id   AF-A0A1Q7WB32-F1
#
_cell.length_a   1.000
_cell.length_b   1.000
_cell.length_c   1.000
_cell.angle_alpha   90.00
_cell.angle_beta   90.00
_cell.angle_gamma   90.00
#
_symmetry.space_group_name_H-M   'P 1'
#
loop_
_entity.id
_entity.type
_entity.pdbx_description
1 polymer ?
#
loop_
_entity_poly.entity_id
_entity_poly.type
_entity_poly.pdbx_seq_one_letter_code
_entity_poly.pdbx_strand_id
1 'polypeptide(L)'
;MTIVSNGRVKTHEARAALSPPGVMFTSLTEQLSNIRRWNDQRHWGFRAADFHSVDLTPRAGNDPLVVDVVAIYLPDTAECNGVMRTCQELWTVAAEQQPHSWSWDWYRDSWQDIPKPVRLIDGLVHRPGIRRVTVDLSAHFIPGHHVRPSTLRGPDSAHAEVLAAAAHFPRWVRAMDGEDVPYTWLPGYEVMMRGERTPWRLPALSWSHLRHTVSLTAAFVNHSFSGWAAPVRVNDV
;
A
#
# COMPACT_ATOMS: atom_id res chain seq x y z
N MET A 1 47.85 -18.05 -0.42
CA MET A 1 46.59 -18.80 -0.61
C MET A 1 45.51 -17.95 0.05
N THR A 2 44.85 -17.12 -0.75
CA THR A 2 44.10 -15.95 -0.25
C THR A 2 42.62 -16.20 -0.48
N ILE A 3 41.86 -16.28 0.61
CA ILE A 3 40.40 -16.35 0.61
C ILE A 3 39.88 -14.96 0.23
N VAL A 4 39.04 -14.85 -0.80
CA VAL A 4 38.30 -13.62 -1.10
C VAL A 4 36.82 -13.90 -1.02
N SER A 5 36.19 -13.13 -0.14
CA SER A 5 34.82 -13.30 0.32
C SER A 5 33.80 -12.64 -0.60
N ASN A 6 32.64 -13.29 -0.71
CA ASN A 6 31.29 -12.72 -0.78
C ASN A 6 30.98 -11.64 -1.83
N GLY A 7 30.43 -12.12 -2.96
CA GLY A 7 29.74 -11.33 -3.97
C GLY A 7 28.38 -10.77 -3.51
N ARG A 8 28.41 -9.85 -2.54
CA ARG A 8 27.20 -9.17 -2.01
C ARG A 8 26.96 -7.76 -2.57
N VAL A 9 27.69 -7.35 -3.63
CA VAL A 9 27.71 -5.94 -4.08
C VAL A 9 27.00 -5.70 -5.43
N LYS A 10 26.53 -6.72 -6.15
CA LYS A 10 26.00 -6.52 -7.52
C LYS A 10 24.50 -6.20 -7.65
N THR A 11 23.71 -6.28 -6.58
CA THR A 11 22.24 -6.12 -6.67
C THR A 11 21.79 -4.65 -6.63
N HIS A 12 22.60 -3.76 -6.04
CA HIS A 12 22.27 -2.34 -5.89
C HIS A 12 22.58 -1.54 -7.16
N GLU A 13 23.62 -1.90 -7.92
CA GLU A 13 24.02 -1.18 -9.14
C GLU A 13 23.08 -1.45 -10.33
N ALA A 14 22.40 -2.61 -10.35
CA ALA A 14 21.39 -2.90 -11.37
C ALA A 14 20.08 -2.09 -11.19
N ARG A 15 19.81 -1.55 -9.98
CA ARG A 15 18.62 -0.74 -9.68
C ARG A 15 18.69 0.70 -10.21
N ALA A 16 19.88 1.21 -10.52
CA ALA A 16 20.09 2.62 -10.88
C ALA A 16 19.74 2.97 -12.34
N ALA A 17 19.36 2.01 -13.18
CA ALA A 17 19.17 2.20 -14.62
C ALA A 17 17.71 2.39 -15.07
N LEU A 18 16.75 2.43 -14.16
CA LEU A 18 15.33 2.64 -14.49
C LEU A 18 14.91 4.01 -13.97
N SER A 19 14.62 4.94 -14.89
CA SER A 19 14.10 6.27 -14.56
C SER A 19 12.58 6.23 -14.66
N PRO A 20 11.85 5.97 -13.56
CA PRO A 20 10.42 6.17 -13.54
C PRO A 20 10.05 7.61 -13.95
N PRO A 21 8.80 7.88 -14.39
CA PRO A 21 8.40 9.21 -14.83
C PRO A 21 8.76 10.27 -13.79
N GLY A 22 9.35 11.39 -14.26
CA GLY A 22 10.20 12.29 -13.46
C GLY A 22 9.62 12.90 -12.17
N VAL A 23 8.32 12.73 -11.88
CA VAL A 23 7.72 12.97 -10.56
C VAL A 23 6.52 12.02 -10.36
N MET A 24 6.76 10.83 -9.80
CA MET A 24 5.70 9.89 -9.38
C MET A 24 5.09 10.23 -8.02
N PHE A 25 5.90 10.85 -7.15
CA PHE A 25 5.59 11.04 -5.74
C PHE A 25 5.44 12.51 -5.39
N THR A 26 4.64 12.73 -4.36
CA THR A 26 4.24 14.05 -3.89
C THR A 26 4.89 14.34 -2.53
N SER A 27 5.28 15.59 -2.30
CA SER A 27 5.95 16.02 -1.06
C SER A 27 5.10 15.76 0.19
N LEU A 28 5.73 15.57 1.36
CA LEU A 28 5.05 15.36 2.64
C LEU A 28 4.08 16.50 3.01
N THR A 29 4.44 17.74 2.69
CA THR A 29 3.57 18.92 2.90
C THR A 29 2.29 18.84 2.07
N GLU A 30 2.40 18.41 0.81
CA GLU A 30 1.26 18.26 -0.07
C GLU A 30 0.41 17.04 0.32
N GLN A 31 1.03 15.93 0.76
CA GLN A 31 0.31 14.80 1.35
C GLN A 31 -0.50 15.22 2.58
N LEU A 32 0.07 16.01 3.49
CA LEU A 32 -0.66 16.51 4.66
C LEU A 32 -1.81 17.44 4.26
N SER A 33 -1.61 18.26 3.24
CA SER A 33 -2.66 19.13 2.68
C SER A 33 -3.81 18.32 2.06
N ASN A 34 -3.50 17.22 1.37
CA ASN A 34 -4.48 16.27 0.88
C ASN A 34 -5.30 15.65 2.01
N ILE A 35 -4.66 15.19 3.09
CA ILE A 35 -5.38 14.62 4.25
C ILE A 35 -6.30 15.64 4.89
N ARG A 36 -5.89 16.92 5.02
CA ARG A 36 -6.78 17.98 5.54
C ARG A 36 -8.03 18.11 4.68
N ARG A 37 -7.86 18.23 3.37
CA ARG A 37 -8.96 18.31 2.41
C ARG A 37 -9.89 17.10 2.50
N TRP A 38 -9.35 15.88 2.52
CA TRP A 38 -10.15 14.65 2.61
C TRP A 38 -10.83 14.49 3.97
N ASN A 39 -10.18 14.88 5.06
CA ASN A 39 -10.77 14.89 6.39
C ASN A 39 -12.04 15.76 6.44
N ASP A 40 -11.99 16.93 5.82
CA ASP A 40 -13.14 17.85 5.76
C ASP A 40 -14.26 17.30 4.86
N GLN A 41 -13.90 16.76 3.69
CA GLN A 41 -14.86 16.21 2.71
C GLN A 41 -15.55 14.92 3.19
N ARG A 42 -14.81 14.08 3.92
CA ARG A 42 -15.23 12.73 4.30
C ARG A 42 -15.58 12.62 5.78
N HIS A 43 -15.51 13.74 6.50
CA HIS A 43 -15.83 13.86 7.93
C HIS A 43 -15.11 12.82 8.80
N TRP A 44 -13.82 12.62 8.56
CA TRP A 44 -13.03 11.64 9.33
C TRP A 44 -12.87 12.02 10.81
N GLY A 45 -13.01 13.31 11.14
CA GLY A 45 -13.06 13.81 12.50
C GLY A 45 -11.69 14.12 13.11
N PHE A 46 -10.61 14.10 12.32
CA PHE A 46 -9.31 14.58 12.78
C PHE A 46 -9.36 16.08 13.07
N ARG A 47 -8.70 16.47 14.16
CA ARG A 47 -8.61 17.84 14.65
C ARG A 47 -7.27 18.44 14.26
N ALA A 48 -7.17 19.77 14.37
CA ALA A 48 -5.92 20.48 14.08
C ALA A 48 -4.70 19.86 14.79
N ALA A 49 -4.83 19.47 16.06
CA ALA A 49 -3.77 18.85 16.85
C ALA A 49 -3.20 17.57 16.21
N ASP A 50 -4.05 16.73 15.59
CA ASP A 50 -3.61 15.49 14.94
C ASP A 50 -2.64 15.79 13.79
N PHE A 51 -2.93 16.83 13.00
CA PHE A 51 -2.06 17.25 11.90
C PHE A 51 -0.74 17.89 12.36
N HIS A 52 -0.74 18.60 13.49
CA HIS A 52 0.46 19.25 14.01
C HIS A 52 1.45 18.24 14.60
N SER A 53 0.97 17.05 14.98
CA SER A 53 1.81 15.97 15.53
C SER A 53 2.60 15.19 14.46
N VAL A 54 2.32 15.41 13.17
CA VAL A 54 2.97 14.68 12.08
C VAL A 54 4.36 15.25 11.80
N ASP A 55 5.40 14.45 12.02
CA ASP A 55 6.76 14.77 11.60
C ASP A 55 6.86 14.74 10.07
N LEU A 56 7.22 15.88 9.46
CA LEU A 56 7.39 16.04 8.02
C LEU A 56 8.86 15.96 7.56
N THR A 57 9.77 15.54 8.44
CA THR A 57 11.16 15.28 8.09
C THR A 57 11.24 14.07 7.17
N PRO A 58 11.73 14.21 5.92
CA PRO A 58 11.89 13.07 5.03
C PRO A 58 12.91 12.07 5.59
N ARG A 59 12.59 10.78 5.51
CA ARG A 59 13.46 9.66 5.90
C ARG A 59 13.66 8.65 4.77
N ALA A 60 12.86 8.73 3.71
CA ALA A 60 13.13 8.00 2.49
C ALA A 60 14.54 8.34 1.97
N GLY A 61 15.33 7.29 1.73
CA GLY A 61 16.65 7.42 1.13
C GLY A 61 16.60 7.70 -0.38
N ASN A 62 17.70 7.42 -1.08
CA ASN A 62 17.79 7.63 -2.53
C ASN A 62 17.19 6.49 -3.37
N ASP A 63 16.56 5.48 -2.76
CA ASP A 63 15.91 4.39 -3.51
C ASP A 63 14.59 4.90 -4.11
N PRO A 64 14.39 4.77 -5.44
CA PRO A 64 13.29 5.42 -6.15
C PRO A 64 11.90 4.93 -5.75
N LEU A 65 11.76 3.77 -5.09
CA LEU A 65 10.45 3.24 -4.67
C LEU A 65 10.33 3.12 -3.14
N VAL A 66 11.31 3.62 -2.39
CA VAL A 66 11.21 3.83 -0.95
C VAL A 66 10.73 5.25 -0.70
N VAL A 67 9.56 5.41 -0.09
CA VAL A 67 8.88 6.71 0.01
C VAL A 67 8.33 6.96 1.40
N ASP A 68 8.28 8.23 1.79
CA ASP A 68 7.53 8.65 2.97
C ASP A 68 6.06 8.88 2.61
N VAL A 69 5.19 8.22 3.35
CA VAL A 69 3.72 8.27 3.18
C VAL A 69 3.10 8.80 4.46
N VAL A 70 2.25 9.82 4.34
CA VAL A 70 1.35 10.20 5.44
C VAL A 70 0.08 9.35 5.33
N ALA A 71 -0.05 8.37 6.22
CA ALA A 71 -1.19 7.47 6.30
C ALA A 71 -2.13 7.87 7.45
N ILE A 72 -3.42 7.56 7.26
CA ILE A 72 -4.44 7.70 8.30
C ILE A 72 -4.89 6.33 8.79
N TYR A 73 -5.29 6.29 10.06
CA TYR A 73 -5.88 5.13 10.71
C TYR A 73 -7.12 5.63 11.44
N LEU A 74 -8.29 5.19 11.01
CA LEU A 74 -9.56 5.65 11.53
C LEU A 74 -10.00 4.81 12.73
N PRO A 75 -10.69 5.39 13.72
CA PRO A 75 -11.27 4.62 14.82
C PRO A 75 -12.46 3.80 14.34
N ASP A 76 -12.81 2.81 15.17
CA ASP A 76 -14.03 2.01 15.02
C ASP A 76 -15.27 2.92 14.94
N THR A 77 -16.30 2.43 14.24
CA THR A 77 -17.66 3.00 14.25
C THR A 77 -18.65 1.96 14.77
N ALA A 78 -19.93 2.31 14.83
CA ALA A 78 -20.97 1.36 15.20
C ALA A 78 -21.13 0.24 14.16
N GLU A 79 -20.79 0.52 12.89
CA GLU A 79 -21.02 -0.36 11.74
C GLU A 79 -19.81 -1.22 11.39
N CYS A 80 -18.59 -0.76 11.66
CA CYS A 80 -17.37 -1.51 11.33
C CYS A 80 -16.17 -1.14 12.21
N ASN A 81 -15.21 -2.05 12.31
CA ASN A 81 -13.95 -1.76 12.99
C ASN A 81 -13.07 -0.79 12.17
N GLY A 82 -12.12 -0.17 12.85
CA GLY A 82 -11.24 0.85 12.29
C GLY A 82 -10.34 0.34 11.18
N VAL A 83 -10.01 -0.95 11.15
CA VAL A 83 -9.21 -1.57 10.07
C VAL A 83 -9.99 -1.58 8.76
N MET A 84 -11.23 -2.09 8.80
CA MET A 84 -12.12 -2.15 7.64
C MET A 84 -12.46 -0.75 7.15
N ARG A 85 -12.79 0.16 8.09
CA ARG A 85 -13.04 1.57 7.78
C ARG A 85 -11.85 2.24 7.10
N THR A 86 -10.65 2.07 7.64
CA THR A 86 -9.42 2.65 7.08
C THR A 86 -9.15 2.13 5.67
N CYS A 87 -9.28 0.82 5.46
CA CYS A 87 -9.10 0.22 4.14
C CYS A 87 -10.13 0.73 3.13
N GLN A 88 -11.41 0.82 3.52
CA GLN A 88 -12.47 1.34 2.67
C GLN A 88 -12.23 2.80 2.29
N GLU A 89 -11.98 3.65 3.27
CA GLU A 89 -11.83 5.10 3.06
C GLU A 89 -10.60 5.43 2.19
N LEU A 90 -9.46 4.79 2.45
CA LEU A 90 -8.26 5.00 1.64
C LEU A 90 -8.42 4.44 0.23
N TRP A 91 -9.08 3.28 0.06
CA TRP A 91 -9.40 2.78 -1.28
C TRP A 91 -10.30 3.76 -2.04
N THR A 92 -11.36 4.27 -1.41
CA THR A 92 -12.28 5.20 -2.06
C THR A 92 -11.54 6.46 -2.54
N VAL A 93 -10.69 7.05 -1.69
CA VAL A 93 -9.88 8.22 -2.10
C VAL A 93 -8.94 7.86 -3.24
N ALA A 94 -8.23 6.73 -3.17
CA ALA A 94 -7.32 6.29 -4.23
C ALA A 94 -8.04 6.05 -5.56
N ALA A 95 -9.24 5.46 -5.51
CA ALA A 95 -10.09 5.23 -6.66
C ALA A 95 -10.57 6.55 -7.30
N GLU A 96 -10.93 7.55 -6.49
CA GLU A 96 -11.34 8.89 -6.94
C GLU A 96 -10.22 9.67 -7.63
N GLN A 97 -8.95 9.33 -7.38
CA GLN A 97 -7.80 9.96 -8.08
C GLN A 97 -7.54 9.38 -9.49
N GLN A 98 -8.33 8.40 -9.92
CA GLN A 98 -8.11 7.66 -11.16
C GLN A 98 -9.27 7.81 -12.15
N PRO A 99 -9.02 7.73 -13.48
CA PRO A 99 -10.08 7.82 -14.48
C PRO A 99 -11.16 6.76 -14.31
N HIS A 100 -10.73 5.53 -14.02
CA HIS A 100 -11.60 4.38 -13.77
C HIS A 100 -11.05 3.57 -12.60
N SER A 101 -11.95 2.91 -11.88
CA SER A 101 -11.60 2.04 -10.76
C SER A 101 -12.47 0.79 -10.75
N TRP A 102 -11.95 -0.28 -10.16
CA TRP A 102 -12.67 -1.54 -9.93
C TRP A 102 -12.24 -2.16 -8.61
N SER A 103 -13.17 -2.81 -7.91
CA SER A 103 -12.87 -3.52 -6.67
C SER A 103 -13.63 -4.85 -6.57
N TRP A 104 -12.98 -5.88 -5.99
CA TRP A 104 -13.50 -7.24 -5.88
C TRP A 104 -14.82 -7.40 -5.12
N ASP A 105 -15.08 -6.51 -4.16
CA ASP A 105 -16.27 -6.47 -3.31
C ASP A 105 -17.46 -5.78 -3.98
N TRP A 106 -17.31 -5.28 -5.22
CA TRP A 106 -18.40 -4.62 -5.96
C TRP A 106 -19.40 -5.58 -6.61
N TYR A 107 -19.18 -6.90 -6.54
CA TYR A 107 -20.16 -7.88 -7.01
C TYR A 107 -21.31 -8.07 -6.01
N ARG A 108 -22.53 -7.90 -6.53
CA ARG A 108 -23.79 -7.77 -5.79
C ARG A 108 -24.15 -8.98 -4.91
N ASP A 109 -23.62 -10.18 -5.13
CA ASP A 109 -24.27 -11.35 -4.54
C ASP A 109 -23.73 -11.79 -3.16
N SER A 110 -22.74 -11.12 -2.56
CA SER A 110 -22.23 -11.54 -1.23
C SER A 110 -21.49 -10.52 -0.35
N TRP A 111 -21.13 -9.34 -0.84
CA TRP A 111 -20.17 -8.44 -0.16
C TRP A 111 -20.70 -7.01 0.12
N GLN A 112 -21.96 -6.72 -0.23
CA GLN A 112 -22.47 -5.34 -0.38
C GLN A 112 -22.55 -4.51 0.91
N ASP A 113 -22.74 -5.13 2.08
CA ASP A 113 -23.10 -4.38 3.29
C ASP A 113 -21.95 -4.26 4.31
N ILE A 114 -20.75 -4.69 3.92
CA ILE A 114 -19.58 -4.73 4.81
C ILE A 114 -18.46 -3.87 4.21
N PRO A 115 -18.07 -2.76 4.85
CA PRO A 115 -16.88 -1.99 4.45
C PRO A 115 -15.69 -2.94 4.31
N LYS A 116 -14.87 -2.80 3.24
CA LYS A 116 -13.79 -3.74 2.84
C LYS A 116 -13.52 -4.81 3.90
N PRO A 117 -14.06 -6.03 3.78
CA PRO A 117 -13.94 -7.05 4.81
C PRO A 117 -12.52 -7.57 4.85
N VAL A 118 -11.67 -6.81 5.52
CA VAL A 118 -10.26 -7.09 5.73
C VAL A 118 -9.96 -7.06 7.22
N ARG A 119 -8.96 -7.83 7.61
CA ARG A 119 -8.34 -7.76 8.93
C ARG A 119 -6.84 -7.62 8.78
N LEU A 120 -6.17 -7.23 9.84
CA LEU A 120 -4.72 -7.30 9.91
C LEU A 120 -4.27 -8.76 10.11
N ILE A 121 -3.09 -9.11 9.56
CA ILE A 121 -2.41 -10.36 9.94
C ILE A 121 -2.01 -10.34 11.42
N ASP A 122 -1.78 -11.53 11.95
CA ASP A 122 -1.37 -11.71 13.34
C ASP A 122 -0.03 -10.98 13.58
N GLY A 123 0.06 -10.24 14.69
CA GLY A 123 1.24 -9.44 15.05
C GLY A 123 1.17 -7.96 14.64
N LEU A 124 0.23 -7.57 13.77
CA LEU A 124 -0.02 -6.16 13.45
C LEU A 124 -1.13 -5.58 14.33
N VAL A 125 -1.00 -4.29 14.66
CA VAL A 125 -1.93 -3.58 15.55
C VAL A 125 -2.44 -2.32 14.87
N HIS A 126 -3.76 -2.18 14.84
CA HIS A 126 -4.41 -0.95 14.39
C HIS A 126 -4.39 0.09 15.50
N ARG A 127 -3.87 1.28 15.20
CA ARG A 127 -3.82 2.40 16.16
C ARG A 127 -4.28 3.68 15.48
N PRO A 128 -5.49 4.18 15.79
CA PRO A 128 -6.03 5.39 15.16
C PRO A 128 -5.08 6.60 15.23
N GLY A 129 -5.19 7.49 14.25
CA GLY A 129 -4.40 8.72 14.13
C GLY A 129 -3.82 8.93 12.72
N ILE A 130 -3.02 9.98 12.58
CA ILE A 130 -2.27 10.32 11.36
C ILE A 130 -0.79 10.04 11.62
N ARG A 131 -0.09 9.38 10.68
CA ARG A 131 1.31 8.98 10.86
C ARG A 131 2.09 9.14 9.56
N ARG A 132 3.32 9.65 9.64
CA ARG A 132 4.32 9.46 8.59
C ARG A 132 4.91 8.07 8.74
N VAL A 133 4.98 7.31 7.65
CA VAL A 133 5.59 5.99 7.58
C VAL A 133 6.45 5.91 6.33
N THR A 134 7.68 5.43 6.45
CA THR A 134 8.52 5.12 5.30
C THR A 134 8.17 3.71 4.80
N VAL A 135 7.90 3.57 3.51
CA VAL A 135 7.45 2.32 2.88
C VAL A 135 8.34 2.02 1.70
N ASP A 136 8.87 0.80 1.63
CA ASP A 136 9.45 0.26 0.41
C ASP A 136 8.32 -0.35 -0.43
N LEU A 137 7.87 0.39 -1.45
CA LEU A 137 6.80 -0.04 -2.37
C LEU A 137 7.26 -1.13 -3.34
N SER A 138 8.57 -1.37 -3.42
CA SER A 138 9.20 -2.37 -4.27
C SER A 138 9.74 -3.57 -3.51
N ALA A 139 9.44 -3.69 -2.22
CA ALA A 139 10.00 -4.74 -1.39
C ALA A 139 9.70 -6.12 -1.98
N HIS A 140 10.75 -6.94 -2.04
CA HIS A 140 10.77 -8.29 -2.63
C HIS A 140 10.49 -8.37 -4.14
N PHE A 141 10.38 -7.24 -4.84
CA PHE A 141 10.25 -7.23 -6.30
C PHE A 141 11.60 -7.46 -6.98
N ILE A 142 11.62 -8.40 -7.92
CA ILE A 142 12.71 -8.61 -8.86
C ILE A 142 12.07 -8.87 -10.24
N PRO A 143 12.37 -8.05 -11.27
CA PRO A 143 11.77 -8.20 -12.59
C PRO A 143 11.90 -9.62 -13.15
N GLY A 144 10.79 -10.18 -13.66
CA GLY A 144 10.74 -11.55 -14.20
C GLY A 144 10.76 -12.70 -13.18
N HIS A 145 11.03 -12.43 -11.89
CA HIS A 145 11.02 -13.46 -10.85
C HIS A 145 9.64 -13.64 -10.24
N HIS A 146 9.25 -14.91 -10.08
CA HIS A 146 8.02 -15.26 -9.41
C HIS A 146 8.21 -15.27 -7.90
N VAL A 147 7.36 -14.53 -7.19
CA VAL A 147 7.34 -14.47 -5.73
C VAL A 147 5.98 -14.90 -5.20
N ARG A 148 5.94 -15.38 -3.96
CA ARG A 148 4.72 -15.83 -3.27
C ARG A 148 4.43 -14.94 -2.06
N PRO A 149 3.25 -14.32 -1.96
CA PRO A 149 2.92 -13.48 -0.81
C PRO A 149 3.04 -14.21 0.53
N SER A 150 2.63 -15.47 0.60
CA SER A 150 2.59 -16.22 1.87
C SER A 150 3.95 -16.37 2.55
N THR A 151 5.06 -16.31 1.80
CA THR A 151 6.42 -16.40 2.35
C THR A 151 7.06 -15.05 2.66
N LEU A 152 6.39 -13.94 2.34
CA LEU A 152 6.93 -12.57 2.44
C LEU A 152 6.24 -11.72 3.50
N ARG A 153 5.21 -12.26 4.17
CA ARG A 153 4.39 -11.52 5.14
C ARG A 153 4.99 -11.61 6.53
N GLY A 154 4.93 -10.51 7.27
CA GLY A 154 5.53 -10.39 8.59
C GLY A 154 5.12 -9.11 9.33
N PRO A 155 5.71 -8.87 10.52
CA PRO A 155 5.37 -7.74 11.38
C PRO A 155 5.64 -6.35 10.78
N ASP A 156 6.40 -6.27 9.70
CA ASP A 156 6.75 -5.08 8.92
C ASP A 156 5.86 -4.89 7.69
N SER A 157 5.09 -5.90 7.27
CA SER A 157 4.21 -5.84 6.10
C SER A 157 3.34 -4.58 6.10
N ALA A 158 3.35 -3.85 4.99
CA ALA A 158 2.51 -2.68 4.79
C ALA A 158 1.06 -3.10 4.50
N HIS A 159 0.12 -2.22 4.85
CA HIS A 159 -1.32 -2.45 4.74
C HIS A 159 -2.02 -1.17 4.28
N ALA A 160 -2.52 -0.35 5.22
CA ALA A 160 -3.14 0.94 4.94
C ALA A 160 -2.19 1.87 4.18
N GLU A 161 -0.89 1.76 4.44
CA GLU A 161 0.13 2.64 3.85
C GLU A 161 0.21 2.49 2.32
N VAL A 162 -0.06 1.30 1.77
CA VAL A 162 -0.10 1.08 0.32
C VAL A 162 -1.27 1.84 -0.31
N LEU A 163 -2.45 1.85 0.33
CA LEU A 163 -3.60 2.61 -0.16
C LEU A 163 -3.43 4.10 0.06
N ALA A 164 -2.79 4.52 1.15
CA ALA A 164 -2.41 5.92 1.36
C ALA A 164 -1.42 6.39 0.27
N ALA A 165 -0.43 5.57 -0.08
CA ALA A 165 0.46 5.85 -1.21
C ALA A 165 -0.33 5.95 -2.52
N ALA A 166 -1.26 5.03 -2.79
CA ALA A 166 -2.10 5.07 -3.99
C ALA A 166 -2.99 6.32 -4.07
N ALA A 167 -3.49 6.80 -2.93
CA ALA A 167 -4.27 8.01 -2.80
C ALA A 167 -3.45 9.28 -3.04
N HIS A 168 -2.23 9.35 -2.48
CA HIS A 168 -1.36 10.52 -2.65
C HIS A 168 -0.64 10.56 -3.98
N PHE A 169 -0.34 9.39 -4.57
CA PHE A 169 0.56 9.25 -5.71
C PHE A 169 -0.17 8.62 -6.90
N PRO A 170 -1.16 9.30 -7.51
CA PRO A 170 -1.92 8.72 -8.61
C PRO A 170 -1.05 8.40 -9.83
N ARG A 171 0.08 9.11 -10.01
CA ARG A 171 1.06 8.85 -11.07
C ARG A 171 1.84 7.55 -10.85
N TRP A 172 2.18 7.22 -9.59
CA TRP A 172 2.80 5.94 -9.25
C TRP A 172 1.89 4.77 -9.61
N VAL A 173 0.60 4.85 -9.26
CA VAL A 173 -0.39 3.82 -9.64
C VAL A 173 -0.42 3.64 -11.15
N ARG A 174 -0.50 4.72 -11.93
CA ARG A 174 -0.53 4.66 -13.40
C ARG A 174 0.78 4.19 -14.03
N ALA A 175 1.89 4.29 -13.30
CA ALA A 175 3.18 3.81 -13.75
C ALA A 175 3.34 2.29 -13.54
N MET A 176 2.50 1.63 -12.72
CA MET A 176 2.59 0.18 -12.51
C MET A 176 2.45 -0.59 -13.83
N ASP A 177 3.45 -1.40 -14.12
CA ASP A 177 3.54 -2.26 -15.31
C ASP A 177 3.98 -3.69 -14.98
N GLY A 178 4.55 -3.91 -13.79
CA GLY A 178 5.10 -5.20 -13.37
C GLY A 178 6.50 -5.49 -13.92
N GLU A 179 7.13 -4.53 -14.58
CA GLU A 179 8.50 -4.61 -15.13
C GLU A 179 9.42 -3.63 -14.42
N ASP A 180 9.08 -2.34 -14.45
CA ASP A 180 9.85 -1.26 -13.82
C ASP A 180 9.19 -0.78 -12.53
N VAL A 181 7.85 -0.71 -12.52
CA VAL A 181 7.06 -0.37 -11.34
C VAL A 181 6.15 -1.56 -11.03
N PRO A 182 6.36 -2.25 -9.89
CA PRO A 182 5.62 -3.46 -9.59
C PRO A 182 4.16 -3.16 -9.26
N TYR A 183 3.30 -4.12 -9.59
CA TYR A 183 2.00 -4.21 -8.92
C TYR A 183 2.23 -4.52 -7.44
N THR A 184 1.30 -4.17 -6.57
CA THR A 184 1.52 -4.32 -5.13
C THR A 184 0.46 -5.16 -4.47
N TRP A 185 0.90 -6.12 -3.67
CA TRP A 185 0.06 -6.68 -2.64
C TRP A 185 -0.13 -5.71 -1.48
N LEU A 186 -1.16 -5.92 -0.68
CA LEU A 186 -1.30 -5.30 0.63
C LEU A 186 -1.02 -6.37 1.70
N PRO A 187 0.26 -6.74 1.92
CA PRO A 187 0.62 -7.95 2.66
C PRO A 187 0.17 -7.95 4.12
N GLY A 188 0.00 -6.79 4.75
CA GLY A 188 -0.48 -6.70 6.13
C GLY A 188 -1.98 -6.94 6.29
N TYR A 189 -2.76 -7.02 5.20
CA TYR A 189 -4.18 -7.36 5.22
C TYR A 189 -4.48 -8.80 4.81
N GLU A 190 -5.50 -9.39 5.44
CA GLU A 190 -6.20 -10.59 4.97
C GLU A 190 -7.63 -10.22 4.60
N VAL A 191 -8.11 -10.72 3.47
CA VAL A 191 -9.54 -10.63 3.12
C VAL A 191 -10.29 -11.64 3.99
N MET A 192 -11.39 -11.21 4.59
CA MET A 192 -12.34 -12.03 5.34
C MET A 192 -13.49 -12.45 4.42
N MET A 193 -13.97 -13.68 4.54
CA MET A 193 -15.16 -14.15 3.81
C MET A 193 -16.30 -14.33 4.81
N ARG A 194 -17.45 -13.68 4.57
CA ARG A 194 -18.62 -13.75 5.48
C ARG A 194 -18.28 -13.40 6.94
N GLY A 195 -17.35 -12.47 7.14
CA GLY A 195 -16.87 -12.07 8.48
C GLY A 195 -15.88 -13.04 9.12
N GLU A 196 -15.58 -14.17 8.49
CA GLU A 196 -14.65 -15.18 9.00
C GLU A 196 -13.23 -14.98 8.48
N ARG A 197 -12.25 -15.38 9.31
CA ARG A 197 -10.85 -15.36 8.95
C ARG A 197 -10.60 -16.32 7.78
N THR A 198 -10.16 -15.76 6.65
CA THR A 198 -9.71 -16.54 5.49
C THR A 198 -8.27 -16.17 5.15
N PRO A 199 -7.26 -16.89 5.69
CA PRO A 199 -5.84 -16.54 5.52
C PRO A 199 -5.32 -16.81 4.08
N TRP A 200 -6.22 -17.17 3.16
CA TRP A 200 -5.90 -17.58 1.80
C TRP A 200 -5.88 -16.42 0.81
N ARG A 201 -6.46 -15.27 1.17
CA ARG A 201 -6.56 -14.12 0.28
C ARG A 201 -6.11 -12.82 0.91
N LEU A 202 -5.53 -11.96 0.10
CA LEU A 202 -5.14 -10.60 0.46
C LEU A 202 -5.57 -9.61 -0.63
N PRO A 203 -5.73 -8.32 -0.29
CA PRO A 203 -5.93 -7.30 -1.30
C PRO A 203 -4.67 -7.13 -2.16
N ALA A 204 -4.89 -6.79 -3.42
CA ALA A 204 -3.84 -6.66 -4.43
C ALA A 204 -4.19 -5.50 -5.37
N LEU A 205 -3.34 -4.48 -5.39
CA LEU A 205 -3.49 -3.25 -6.15
C LEU A 205 -2.71 -3.34 -7.46
N SER A 206 -3.40 -3.09 -8.58
CA SER A 206 -2.80 -3.05 -9.90
C SER A 206 -3.41 -1.98 -10.79
N TRP A 207 -2.70 -1.64 -11.85
CA TRP A 207 -3.17 -0.75 -12.91
C TRP A 207 -3.30 -1.51 -14.22
N SER A 208 -4.43 -1.34 -14.89
CA SER A 208 -4.67 -1.90 -16.22
C SER A 208 -4.52 -0.82 -17.27
N HIS A 209 -3.38 -0.78 -17.97
CA HIS A 209 -3.11 0.16 -19.06
C HIS A 209 -4.17 0.13 -20.17
N LEU A 210 -4.62 -1.07 -20.56
CA LEU A 210 -5.65 -1.24 -21.59
C LEU A 210 -7.00 -0.56 -21.25
N ARG A 211 -7.35 -0.53 -19.96
CA ARG A 211 -8.65 -0.04 -19.48
C ARG A 211 -8.54 1.28 -18.72
N HIS A 212 -7.33 1.83 -18.60
CA HIS A 212 -7.01 2.96 -17.72
C HIS A 212 -7.68 2.85 -16.34
N THR A 213 -7.62 1.66 -15.74
CA THR A 213 -8.37 1.30 -14.53
C THR A 213 -7.44 0.90 -13.40
N VAL A 214 -7.59 1.53 -12.22
CA VAL A 214 -7.01 1.00 -10.98
C VAL A 214 -7.88 -0.13 -10.44
N SER A 215 -7.27 -1.25 -10.11
CA SER A 215 -7.97 -2.42 -9.59
C SER A 215 -7.46 -2.76 -8.20
N LEU A 216 -8.38 -2.91 -7.25
CA LEU A 216 -8.09 -3.61 -6.00
C LEU A 216 -8.76 -4.98 -6.10
N THR A 217 -7.98 -6.04 -6.06
CA THR A 217 -8.42 -7.42 -6.28
C THR A 217 -8.19 -8.25 -5.02
N ALA A 218 -8.83 -9.41 -4.90
CA ALA A 218 -8.54 -10.38 -3.84
C ALA A 218 -7.69 -11.53 -4.39
N ALA A 219 -6.36 -11.40 -4.25
CA ALA A 219 -5.39 -12.38 -4.75
C ALA A 219 -5.18 -13.54 -3.77
N PHE A 220 -4.84 -14.72 -4.28
CA PHE A 220 -4.46 -15.86 -3.45
C PHE A 220 -3.04 -15.71 -2.90
N VAL A 221 -2.87 -15.93 -1.60
CA VAL A 221 -1.57 -15.79 -0.92
C VAL A 221 -0.52 -16.81 -1.39
N ASN A 222 -0.95 -17.95 -1.94
CA ASN A 222 -0.08 -19.07 -2.33
C ASN A 222 0.24 -19.11 -3.82
N HIS A 223 -0.37 -18.24 -4.62
CA HIS A 223 -0.06 -18.17 -6.04
C HIS A 223 1.25 -17.41 -6.26
N SER A 224 2.09 -17.97 -7.12
CA SER A 224 3.34 -17.36 -7.56
C SER A 224 3.05 -16.37 -8.68
N PHE A 225 3.50 -15.13 -8.54
CA PHE A 225 3.37 -14.11 -9.59
C PHE A 225 4.70 -13.41 -9.85
N SER A 226 5.00 -13.13 -11.11
CA SER A 226 6.04 -12.16 -11.51
C SER A 226 5.45 -10.77 -11.64
N GLY A 227 6.25 -9.73 -11.40
CA GLY A 227 5.80 -8.33 -11.53
C GLY A 227 5.09 -7.77 -10.30
N TRP A 228 5.17 -8.46 -9.17
CA TRP A 228 4.51 -8.05 -7.93
C TRP A 228 5.52 -7.81 -6.82
N ALA A 229 5.25 -6.79 -6.00
CA ALA A 229 5.93 -6.51 -4.76
C ALA A 229 5.05 -6.87 -3.55
N ALA A 230 5.70 -7.12 -2.41
CA ALA A 230 5.07 -7.19 -1.10
C ALA A 230 5.60 -6.05 -0.23
N PRO A 231 5.03 -4.83 -0.34
CA PRO A 231 5.56 -3.65 0.36
C PRO A 231 5.71 -3.84 1.86
N VAL A 232 6.80 -3.28 2.42
CA VAL A 232 7.08 -3.31 3.86
C VAL A 232 7.29 -1.90 4.40
N ARG A 233 6.98 -1.72 5.67
CA ARG A 233 7.34 -0.52 6.43
C ARG A 233 8.82 -0.60 6.76
N VAL A 234 9.55 0.45 6.43
CA VAL A 234 10.96 0.58 6.81
C VAL A 234 10.98 1.16 8.22
N ASN A 235 11.42 0.37 9.20
CA ASN A 235 11.64 0.88 10.54
C ASN A 235 12.90 1.75 10.51
N ASP A 236 12.79 2.98 11.02
CA ASP A 236 13.95 3.81 11.31
C ASP A 236 14.76 3.10 12.42
N VAL A 237 15.99 2.67 12.09
CA VAL A 237 16.98 2.21 13.07
C VAL A 237 17.61 3.42 13.76
#